data_AF-A0A2U3D632-F1
#
_entry.id   AF-A0A2U3D632-F1
#
_cell.length_a   1.000
_cell.length_b   1.000
_cell.length_c   1.000
_cell.angle_alpha   90.00
_cell.angle_beta   90.00
_cell.angle_gamma   90.00
#
_symmetry.space_group_name_H-M   'P 1'
#
loop_
_entity.id
_entity.type
_entity.pdbx_description
1 polymer ?
#
loop_
_entity_poly.entity_id
_entity_poly.type
_entity_poly.pdbx_seq_one_letter_code
_entity_poly.pdbx_strand_id
1 'polypeptide(L)'
;MNHVNSLKHEEARSIRWCVQVIRHAAVRARIVKARQTREILFSQTHSSAEEDPLAAIPCPTSSHLFAQVEMDMLLHQLSLFESIILYEIYEHGYTQQEIAAHLQLTQQQVSRLHQRALHTLRTMWWSA
;
A
#
# COMPACT_ATOMS: atom_id res chain seq x y z
N MET A 1 -43.04 -1.11 0.82
CA MET A 1 -41.88 -1.39 -0.07
C MET A 1 -40.87 -0.23 -0.19
N ASN A 2 -41.19 1.03 0.14
CA ASN A 2 -40.25 2.17 0.01
C ASN A 2 -39.17 2.26 1.09
N HIS A 3 -39.41 1.70 2.28
CA HIS A 3 -38.48 1.82 3.43
C HIS A 3 -37.19 0.99 3.27
N VAL A 4 -37.27 -0.16 2.58
CA VAL A 4 -36.14 -1.08 2.36
C VAL A 4 -35.15 -0.53 1.33
N ASN A 5 -35.65 0.18 0.31
CA ASN A 5 -34.79 0.81 -0.70
C ASN A 5 -34.07 2.05 -0.13
N SER A 6 -34.69 2.76 0.82
CA SER A 6 -34.05 3.91 1.48
C SER A 6 -32.85 3.48 2.34
N LEU A 7 -32.99 2.39 3.10
CA LEU A 7 -31.92 1.86 3.95
C LEU A 7 -30.72 1.41 3.11
N LYS A 8 -30.95 0.70 2.00
CA LYS A 8 -29.88 0.27 1.07
C LYS A 8 -29.13 1.46 0.45
N HIS A 9 -29.82 2.57 0.17
CA HIS A 9 -29.18 3.78 -0.35
C HIS A 9 -28.32 4.50 0.68
N GLU A 10 -28.73 4.48 1.94
CA GLU A 10 -28.00 5.06 3.06
C GLU A 10 -26.73 4.25 3.37
N GLU A 11 -26.83 2.92 3.43
CA GLU A 11 -25.67 2.02 3.57
C GLU A 11 -24.66 2.22 2.43
N ALA A 12 -25.12 2.27 1.18
CA ALA A 12 -24.25 2.51 0.04
C ALA A 12 -23.58 3.90 0.09
N ARG A 13 -24.25 4.91 0.66
CA ARG A 13 -23.69 6.25 0.85
C ARG A 13 -22.62 6.24 1.94
N SER A 14 -22.87 5.57 3.06
CA SER A 14 -21.90 5.41 4.15
C SER A 14 -20.65 4.66 3.70
N ILE A 15 -20.80 3.58 2.93
CA ILE A 15 -19.67 2.83 2.35
C ILE A 15 -18.84 3.73 1.43
N ARG A 16 -19.49 4.49 0.53
CA ARG A 16 -18.77 5.44 -0.35
C ARG A 16 -18.02 6.50 0.44
N TRP A 17 -18.61 7.02 1.51
CA TRP A 17 -17.97 8.00 2.37
C TRP A 17 -16.75 7.40 3.07
N CYS A 18 -16.85 6.21 3.65
CA CYS A 18 -15.73 5.51 4.27
C CYS A 18 -14.58 5.27 3.27
N VAL A 19 -14.89 4.80 2.06
CA VAL A 19 -13.89 4.61 1.00
C VAL A 19 -13.18 5.92 0.67
N GLN A 20 -13.91 7.04 0.61
CA GLN A 20 -13.33 8.34 0.30
C GLN A 20 -12.45 8.87 1.43
N VAL A 21 -12.87 8.72 2.69
CA VAL A 21 -12.06 9.08 3.86
C VAL A 21 -10.76 8.28 3.89
N ILE A 22 -10.83 6.96 3.67
CA ILE A 22 -9.66 6.08 3.63
C ILE A 22 -8.71 6.50 2.48
N ARG A 23 -9.24 6.78 1.29
CA ARG A 23 -8.43 7.28 0.16
C ARG A 23 -7.75 8.59 0.49
N HIS A 24 -8.47 9.55 1.07
CA HIS A 24 -7.90 10.84 1.44
C HIS A 24 -6.83 10.70 2.53
N ALA A 25 -7.05 9.83 3.52
CA ALA A 25 -6.07 9.51 4.55
C ALA A 25 -4.81 8.88 3.95
N ALA A 26 -4.96 7.93 3.03
CA ALA A 26 -3.84 7.30 2.33
C ALA A 26 -3.04 8.31 1.48
N VAL A 27 -3.72 9.18 0.72
CA VAL A 27 -3.06 10.24 -0.06
C VAL A 27 -2.29 11.19 0.85
N ARG A 28 -2.89 11.63 1.97
CA ARG A 28 -2.20 12.48 2.95
C ARG A 28 -0.99 11.77 3.56
N ALA A 29 -1.13 10.50 3.92
CA ALA A 29 -0.02 9.70 4.45
C ALA A 29 1.13 9.60 3.43
N ARG A 30 0.83 9.41 2.13
CA ARG A 30 1.84 9.40 1.07
C ARG A 30 2.55 10.75 0.93
N ILE A 31 1.80 11.86 0.95
CA ILE A 31 2.39 13.21 0.90
C ILE A 31 3.31 13.45 2.09
N VAL A 32 2.88 13.05 3.29
CA VAL A 32 3.69 13.16 4.51
C VAL A 32 4.95 12.29 4.43
N LYS A 33 4.83 11.02 4.02
CA LYS A 33 5.96 10.10 3.82
C LYS A 33 6.94 10.66 2.80
N ALA A 34 6.48 11.13 1.64
CA ALA A 34 7.32 11.73 0.62
C ALA A 34 8.07 12.98 1.12
N ARG A 35 7.41 13.81 1.95
CA ARG A 35 8.06 14.96 2.61
C ARG A 35 9.13 14.49 3.60
N GLN A 36 8.83 13.51 4.44
CA GLN A 36 9.80 12.95 5.39
C GLN A 36 11.01 12.34 4.69
N THR A 37 10.80 11.57 3.61
CA THR A 37 11.89 11.03 2.78
C THR A 37 12.75 12.16 2.20
N ARG A 38 12.13 13.25 1.72
CA ARG A 38 12.86 14.41 1.22
C ARG A 38 13.67 15.12 2.31
N GLU A 39 13.11 15.26 3.51
CA GLU A 39 13.80 15.87 4.66
C GLU A 39 15.01 15.02 5.08
N ILE A 40 14.88 13.68 5.14
CA ILE A 40 16.00 12.76 5.41
C ILE A 40 17.12 12.92 4.36
N LEU A 41 16.76 12.93 3.08
CA LEU A 41 17.73 13.12 1.99
C LEU A 41 18.42 14.48 2.07
N PHE A 42 17.70 15.55 2.41
CA PHE A 42 18.27 16.89 2.60
C PHE A 42 19.22 16.95 3.81
N SER A 43 18.84 16.35 4.93
CA SER A 43 19.69 16.23 6.13
C SER A 43 20.97 15.45 5.84
N GLN A 44 20.91 14.41 5.00
CA GLN A 44 22.09 13.65 4.57
C GLN A 44 23.01 14.44 3.63
N THR A 45 22.46 15.31 2.77
CA THR A 45 23.28 16.15 1.87
C THR A 45 24.00 17.31 2.55
N HIS A 46 23.57 17.73 3.74
CA HIS A 46 24.22 18.81 4.52
C HIS A 46 25.15 18.29 5.64
N SER A 47 25.17 16.98 5.90
CA SER A 47 26.11 16.37 6.85
C SER A 47 27.45 16.11 6.18
N SER A 48 28.25 17.17 6.03
CA SER A 48 29.69 17.04 5.88
C SER A 48 30.26 16.54 7.21
N ALA A 49 30.63 15.27 7.25
CA ALA A 49 31.59 14.68 8.18
C ALA A 49 31.45 15.09 9.66
N GLU A 50 30.56 14.42 10.39
CA GLU A 50 30.80 14.05 11.79
C GLU A 50 29.88 12.86 12.09
N GLU A 51 30.48 11.71 12.42
CA GLU A 51 29.76 10.52 12.86
C GLU A 51 29.08 10.85 14.20
N ASP A 52 27.80 11.21 14.16
CA ASP A 52 26.98 11.32 15.35
C ASP A 52 26.64 9.90 15.85
N PRO A 53 27.14 9.44 17.02
CA PRO A 53 26.78 8.14 17.58
C PRO A 53 25.31 8.06 18.00
N LEU A 54 24.55 9.17 17.94
CA LEU A 54 23.10 9.21 18.08
C LEU A 54 22.33 9.11 16.76
N ALA A 55 23.01 9.03 15.61
CA ALA A 55 22.44 8.58 14.33
C ALA A 55 22.19 7.06 14.36
N ALA A 56 21.70 6.54 15.49
CA ALA A 56 21.10 5.24 15.57
C ALA A 56 19.99 5.22 14.53
N ILE A 57 20.26 4.51 13.42
CA ILE A 57 19.25 4.03 12.49
C ILE A 57 18.11 3.56 13.38
N PRO A 58 16.92 4.17 13.35
CA PRO A 58 15.85 3.79 14.24
C PRO A 58 15.65 2.29 14.02
N CYS A 59 16.01 1.50 15.03
CA CYS A 59 15.83 0.06 14.99
C CYS A 59 14.36 -0.13 14.66
N PRO A 60 14.00 -0.75 13.52
CA PRO A 60 12.61 -0.92 13.17
C PRO A 60 11.97 -1.61 14.37
N THR A 61 10.99 -0.94 14.98
CA THR A 61 10.25 -1.48 16.12
C THR A 61 9.85 -2.91 15.78
N SER A 62 9.96 -3.85 16.71
CA SER A 62 9.73 -5.28 16.44
C SER A 62 8.44 -5.54 15.64
N SER A 63 7.39 -4.75 15.86
CA SER A 63 6.15 -4.75 15.08
C SER A 63 6.32 -4.49 13.57
N HIS A 64 7.22 -3.61 13.16
CA HIS A 64 7.53 -3.34 11.75
C HIS A 64 8.25 -4.52 11.08
N LEU A 65 9.17 -5.17 11.80
CA LEU A 65 9.84 -6.38 11.30
C LEU A 65 8.86 -7.54 11.11
N PHE A 66 7.94 -7.74 12.06
CA PHE A 66 6.90 -8.77 11.92
C PHE A 66 5.95 -8.50 10.76
N ALA A 67 5.48 -7.26 10.59
CA ALA A 67 4.61 -6.89 9.47
C ALA A 67 5.29 -7.12 8.11
N GLN A 68 6.60 -6.86 8.01
CA GLN A 68 7.36 -7.08 6.80
C GLN A 68 7.52 -8.57 6.47
N VAL A 69 7.83 -9.40 7.48
CA VAL A 69 7.91 -10.86 7.30
C VAL A 69 6.56 -11.46 6.88
N GLU A 70 5.45 -10.99 7.47
CA GLU A 70 4.10 -11.45 7.10
C GLU A 70 3.78 -11.09 5.64
N MET A 71 4.11 -9.88 5.21
CA MET A 71 3.96 -9.46 3.82
C MET A 71 4.83 -10.30 2.87
N ASP A 72 6.09 -10.53 3.21
CA ASP A 72 7.00 -11.34 2.38
C ASP A 72 6.48 -12.77 2.21
N MET A 73 5.95 -13.37 3.29
CA MET A 73 5.35 -14.71 3.25
C MET A 73 4.12 -14.77 2.34
N LEU A 74 3.24 -13.76 2.39
CA LEU A 74 2.07 -13.68 1.52
C LEU A 74 2.47 -13.50 0.06
N LEU A 75 3.42 -12.61 -0.22
CA LEU A 75 3.88 -12.31 -1.57
C LEU A 75 4.60 -13.49 -2.23
N HIS A 76 5.26 -14.36 -1.45
CA HIS A 76 5.96 -15.54 -1.98
C HIS A 76 5.03 -16.58 -2.63
N GLN A 77 3.73 -16.54 -2.32
CA GLN A 77 2.75 -17.47 -2.87
C GLN A 77 2.19 -17.03 -4.23
N LEU A 78 2.58 -15.84 -4.70
CA LEU A 78 2.08 -15.22 -5.92
C LEU A 78 3.11 -15.30 -7.05
N SER A 79 2.64 -15.16 -8.29
CA SER A 79 3.58 -14.97 -9.41
C SER A 79 4.32 -13.64 -9.28
N LEU A 80 5.49 -13.53 -9.89
CA LEU A 80 6.35 -12.33 -9.81
C LEU A 80 5.60 -11.02 -10.13
N PHE A 81 4.77 -11.01 -11.17
CA PHE A 81 4.03 -9.80 -11.54
C PHE A 81 2.89 -9.48 -10.56
N GLU A 82 2.26 -10.49 -9.98
CA GLU A 82 1.22 -10.31 -8.97
C GLU A 82 1.81 -9.80 -7.65
N SER A 83 2.96 -10.35 -7.23
CA SER A 83 3.66 -9.91 -6.02
C SER A 83 4.18 -8.49 -6.15
N ILE A 84 4.80 -8.14 -7.29
CA ILE A 84 5.24 -6.76 -7.56
C ILE A 84 4.04 -5.80 -7.49
N ILE A 85 2.92 -6.12 -8.13
CA ILE A 85 1.75 -5.23 -8.12
C ILE A 85 1.20 -5.01 -6.71
N LEU A 86 1.09 -6.07 -5.88
CA LEU A 86 0.64 -5.90 -4.50
C LEU A 86 1.65 -5.11 -3.67
N TYR A 87 2.93 -5.41 -3.80
CA TYR A 87 3.98 -4.69 -3.08
C TYR A 87 3.95 -3.19 -3.40
N GLU A 88 3.86 -2.82 -4.67
CA GLU A 88 3.79 -1.43 -5.10
C GLU A 88 2.50 -0.72 -4.61
N ILE A 89 1.36 -1.42 -4.57
CA ILE A 89 0.09 -0.83 -4.09
C ILE A 89 0.10 -0.64 -2.58
N TYR A 90 0.52 -1.66 -1.81
CA TYR A 90 0.33 -1.70 -0.37
C TYR A 90 1.52 -1.13 0.41
N GLU A 91 2.75 -1.37 -0.04
CA GLU A 91 3.96 -0.89 0.64
C GLU A 91 4.33 0.54 0.19
N HIS A 92 4.27 0.78 -1.12
CA HIS A 92 4.65 2.06 -1.72
C HIS A 92 3.47 3.00 -1.90
N GLY A 93 2.25 2.46 -1.94
CA GLY A 93 1.08 3.27 -2.16
C GLY A 93 1.03 3.82 -3.59
N TYR A 94 1.38 3.05 -4.60
CA TYR A 94 1.11 3.50 -5.96
C TYR A 94 -0.33 3.21 -6.36
N THR A 95 -0.85 4.06 -7.23
CA THR A 95 -2.09 3.82 -7.95
C THR A 95 -1.81 2.83 -9.09
N GLN A 96 -2.86 2.13 -9.54
CA GLN A 96 -2.74 1.21 -10.67
C GLN A 96 -2.26 1.90 -11.96
N GLN A 97 -2.53 3.20 -12.11
CA GLN A 97 -2.08 3.98 -13.26
C GLN A 97 -0.58 4.29 -13.19
N GLU A 98 -0.06 4.62 -12.01
CA GLU A 98 1.39 4.83 -11.80
C GLU A 98 2.16 3.52 -12.02
N ILE A 99 1.64 2.41 -11.50
CA ILE A 99 2.24 1.09 -11.71
C ILE A 99 2.21 0.69 -13.18
N ALA A 100 1.11 0.96 -13.88
CA ALA A 100 0.99 0.72 -15.31
C ALA A 100 2.08 1.47 -16.09
N ALA A 101 2.36 2.72 -15.73
CA ALA A 101 3.44 3.50 -16.33
C ALA A 101 4.83 2.92 -16.00
N HIS A 102 5.09 2.53 -14.75
CA HIS A 102 6.38 1.97 -14.32
C HIS A 102 6.68 0.61 -14.97
N LEU A 103 5.67 -0.27 -15.08
CA LEU A 103 5.81 -1.62 -15.60
C LEU A 103 5.55 -1.73 -17.11
N GLN A 104 5.28 -0.61 -17.79
CA GLN A 104 4.90 -0.58 -19.22
C GLN A 104 3.72 -1.49 -19.54
N LEU A 105 2.74 -1.54 -18.64
CA LEU A 105 1.50 -2.29 -18.78
C LEU A 105 0.33 -1.34 -19.01
N THR A 106 -0.78 -1.86 -19.50
CA THR A 106 -2.05 -1.12 -19.48
C THR A 106 -2.66 -1.15 -18.07
N GLN A 107 -3.41 -0.10 -17.71
CA GLN A 107 -4.13 -0.07 -16.43
C GLN A 107 -5.09 -1.26 -16.26
N GLN A 108 -5.70 -1.74 -17.35
CA GLN A 108 -6.53 -2.95 -17.30
C GLN A 108 -5.72 -4.21 -16.95
N GLN A 109 -4.52 -4.37 -17.48
CA GLN A 109 -3.65 -5.49 -17.14
C GLN A 109 -3.25 -5.45 -15.66
N VAL A 110 -2.86 -4.28 -15.16
CA VAL A 110 -2.54 -4.09 -13.73
C VAL A 110 -3.75 -4.42 -12.85
N SER A 111 -4.94 -3.96 -13.24
CA SER A 111 -6.18 -4.27 -12.52
C SER A 111 -6.49 -5.77 -12.50
N ARG A 112 -6.34 -6.47 -13.63
CA ARG A 112 -6.54 -7.93 -13.70
C ARG A 112 -5.54 -8.69 -12.83
N LEU A 113 -4.26 -8.34 -12.90
CA LEU A 113 -3.22 -8.95 -12.07
C LEU A 113 -3.47 -8.68 -10.59
N HIS A 114 -3.86 -7.46 -10.22
CA HIS A 114 -4.23 -7.11 -8.85
C HIS A 114 -5.41 -7.96 -8.34
N GLN A 115 -6.49 -8.07 -9.11
CA GLN A 115 -7.65 -8.89 -8.75
C GLN A 115 -7.30 -10.37 -8.65
N ARG A 116 -6.47 -10.89 -9.56
CA ARG A 116 -6.02 -12.27 -9.55
C ARG A 116 -5.16 -12.57 -8.33
N ALA A 117 -4.21 -11.69 -8.01
CA ALA A 117 -3.38 -11.78 -6.81
C ALA A 117 -4.23 -11.87 -5.53
N LEU A 118 -5.19 -10.95 -5.37
CA LEU A 118 -6.11 -10.95 -4.23
C LEU A 118 -6.99 -12.20 -4.18
N HIS A 119 -7.41 -12.72 -5.34
CA HIS A 119 -8.18 -13.96 -5.40
C HIS A 119 -7.34 -15.15 -4.93
N THR A 120 -6.11 -15.28 -5.42
CA THR A 120 -5.17 -16.35 -5.02
C THR A 120 -4.88 -16.33 -3.53
N LEU A 121 -4.58 -15.16 -2.96
CA LEU A 121 -4.38 -15.04 -1.51
C LEU A 121 -5.63 -15.44 -0.72
N ARG A 122 -6.82 -15.04 -1.20
CA ARG A 122 -8.09 -15.40 -0.56
C ARG A 122 -8.35 -16.90 -0.61
N THR A 123 -8.15 -17.56 -1.75
CA THR A 123 -8.39 -19.00 -1.86
C THR A 123 -7.43 -19.80 -0.99
N MET A 124 -6.16 -19.38 -0.92
CA MET A 124 -5.17 -20.00 -0.06
C MET A 124 -5.54 -19.89 1.42
N TRP A 125 -6.00 -18.71 1.86
CA TRP A 125 -6.43 -18.52 3.25
C TRP A 125 -7.61 -19.41 3.65
N TRP A 126 -8.53 -19.69 2.73
CA TRP A 126 -9.69 -20.56 2.99
C TRP A 126 -9.36 -22.05 2.90
N SER A 127 -8.19 -22.38 2.36
CA SER A 127 -7.71 -23.75 2.19
C SER A 127 -6.68 -24.18 3.24
N ALA A 128 -6.25 -23.24 4.10
CA ALA A 128 -5.32 -23.44 5.22
C ALA A 128 -6.10 -23.62 6.53
#